data_AF-A0A392Q5H2-F1
#
_entry.id   AF-A0A392Q5H2-F1
#
_cell.length_a   1.000
_cell.length_b   1.000
_cell.length_c   1.000
_cell.angle_alpha   90.00
_cell.angle_beta   90.00
_cell.angle_gamma   90.00
#
_symmetry.space_group_name_H-M   'P 1'
#
loop_
_entity.id
_entity.type
_entity.pdbx_description
1 polymer ?
#
loop_
_entity_poly.entity_id
_entity_poly.type
_entity_poly.pdbx_seq_one_letter_code
_entity_poly.pdbx_strand_id
1 'polypeptide(L)'
;MITIQAALDKLHPEACGESSCVKGGIAVMFYTSLCLYALGMGGVRGSMTAFGADQFDEKEPNEAKALATFFNWLLLSSTLGSVIGVTGVVWVSTQKAWHWGFFIITVCSSIGFVTLALGKSFYRIRVPGESPILRIVQV
;
A
#
# COMPACT_ATOMS: atom_id res chain seq x y z
N MET A 1 -10.49 -8.33 -2.53
CA MET A 1 -11.58 -8.94 -1.75
C MET A 1 -12.52 -7.88 -1.15
N ILE A 2 -12.01 -6.85 -0.47
CA ILE A 2 -12.84 -5.74 0.06
C ILE A 2 -13.71 -5.06 -1.02
N THR A 3 -13.16 -4.80 -2.21
CA THR A 3 -13.91 -4.26 -3.35
C THR A 3 -15.12 -5.10 -3.75
N ILE A 4 -14.90 -6.42 -3.85
CA ILE A 4 -15.93 -7.38 -4.27
C ILE A 4 -17.00 -7.48 -3.19
N GLN A 5 -16.59 -7.49 -1.91
CA GLN A 5 -17.52 -7.52 -0.78
C GLN A 5 -18.38 -6.25 -0.69
N ALA A 6 -17.80 -5.08 -1.00
CA ALA A 6 -18.53 -3.81 -1.03
C ALA A 6 -19.44 -3.65 -2.26
N ALA A 7 -19.16 -4.38 -3.36
CA ALA A 7 -19.93 -4.28 -4.61
C ALA A 7 -21.13 -5.24 -4.66
N LEU A 8 -21.15 -6.28 -3.83
CA LEU A 8 -22.20 -7.29 -3.82
C LEU A 8 -23.08 -7.14 -2.59
N ASP A 9 -24.31 -6.67 -2.78
CA ASP A 9 -25.27 -6.49 -1.67
C ASP A 9 -25.58 -7.78 -0.91
N LYS A 10 -25.44 -8.94 -1.56
CA LYS A 10 -25.58 -10.26 -0.92
C LYS A 10 -24.51 -10.57 0.13
N LEU A 11 -23.39 -9.84 0.11
CA LEU A 11 -22.28 -10.00 1.05
C LEU A 11 -22.29 -8.91 2.13
N HIS A 12 -23.27 -8.00 2.13
CA HIS A 12 -23.45 -7.07 3.23
C HIS A 12 -24.10 -7.78 4.42
N PRO A 13 -23.66 -7.49 5.67
CA PRO A 13 -24.36 -7.96 6.84
C PRO A 13 -25.76 -7.35 6.91
N GLU A 14 -26.73 -8.11 7.43
CA GLU A 14 -28.08 -7.61 7.64
C GLU A 14 -28.09 -6.45 8.64
N ALA A 15 -28.96 -5.47 8.40
CA ALA A 15 -29.12 -4.32 9.28
C ALA A 15 -29.57 -4.82 10.66
N CYS A 16 -28.71 -4.62 11.65
CA CYS A 16 -28.89 -5.17 12.98
C CYS A 16 -28.62 -4.05 13.97
N GLY A 17 -29.56 -3.83 14.88
CA GLY A 17 -29.51 -2.74 15.87
C GLY A 17 -28.45 -2.93 16.96
N GLU A 18 -27.50 -3.85 16.80
CA GLU A 18 -26.44 -4.14 17.76
C GLU A 18 -25.05 -3.91 17.17
N SER A 19 -24.08 -3.62 18.04
CA SER A 19 -22.71 -3.24 17.66
C SER A 19 -21.88 -4.37 17.02
N SER A 20 -22.28 -5.63 17.17
CA SER A 20 -21.56 -6.79 16.61
C SER A 20 -22.53 -7.79 15.98
N CYS A 21 -22.92 -7.50 14.74
CA CYS A 21 -23.88 -8.34 14.01
C CYS A 21 -23.34 -8.96 12.72
N VAL A 22 -22.02 -8.90 12.50
CA VAL A 22 -21.39 -9.58 11.38
C VAL A 22 -21.10 -11.01 11.80
N LYS A 23 -21.89 -11.98 11.30
CA LYS A 23 -21.79 -13.41 11.66
C LYS A 23 -21.46 -14.27 10.45
N GLY A 24 -20.88 -15.44 10.71
CA GLY A 24 -20.62 -16.47 9.68
C GLY A 24 -19.53 -16.08 8.67
N GLY A 25 -19.65 -16.59 7.44
CA GLY A 25 -18.63 -16.45 6.40
C GLY A 25 -18.37 -14.99 5.97
N ILE A 26 -19.35 -14.11 6.07
CA ILE A 26 -19.21 -12.68 5.75
C ILE A 26 -18.24 -11.99 6.71
N ALA A 27 -18.30 -12.34 8.00
CA ALA A 27 -17.38 -11.83 9.02
C ALA A 27 -15.94 -12.27 8.75
N VAL A 28 -15.75 -13.56 8.47
CA VAL A 28 -14.45 -14.13 8.15
C VAL A 28 -13.85 -13.42 6.93
N MET A 29 -14.61 -13.30 5.84
CA MET A 29 -14.12 -12.60 4.64
C MET A 29 -13.78 -11.14 4.92
N PHE A 30 -14.59 -10.43 5.71
CA PHE A 30 -14.34 -9.04 6.07
C PHE A 30 -13.03 -8.89 6.85
N TYR A 31 -12.89 -9.62 7.96
CA TYR A 31 -11.71 -9.53 8.83
C TYR A 31 -10.44 -10.03 8.13
N THR A 32 -10.51 -11.15 7.40
CA THR A 32 -9.37 -11.63 6.61
C THR A 32 -8.95 -10.59 5.57
N SER A 33 -9.90 -9.95 4.89
CA SER A 33 -9.58 -8.91 3.92
C SER A 33 -8.91 -7.70 4.55
N LEU A 34 -9.36 -7.27 5.73
CA LEU A 34 -8.72 -6.18 6.49
C LEU A 34 -7.31 -6.56 6.96
N CYS A 35 -7.11 -7.78 7.47
CA CYS A 35 -5.79 -8.27 7.86
C CYS A 35 -4.83 -8.31 6.68
N LEU A 36 -5.26 -8.82 5.52
CA LEU A 36 -4.45 -8.84 4.30
C LEU A 36 -4.12 -7.42 3.82
N TYR A 37 -5.08 -6.49 3.88
CA TYR A 37 -4.83 -5.10 3.55
C TYR A 37 -3.78 -4.46 4.49
N ALA A 38 -3.90 -4.67 5.80
CA ALA A 38 -2.96 -4.17 6.78
C ALA A 38 -1.55 -4.75 6.57
N LEU A 39 -1.44 -6.06 6.34
CA LEU A 39 -0.18 -6.73 6.04
C LEU A 39 0.45 -6.20 4.75
N GLY A 40 -0.34 -6.05 3.67
CA GLY A 40 0.14 -5.53 2.40
C GLY A 40 0.64 -4.09 2.51
N MET A 41 -0.15 -3.21 3.14
CA MET A 41 0.23 -1.81 3.34
C MET A 41 1.45 -1.64 4.25
N GLY A 42 1.53 -2.44 5.32
CA GLY A 42 2.68 -2.47 6.23
C GLY A 42 3.97 -2.89 5.51
N GLY A 43 3.90 -3.97 4.72
CA GLY A 43 5.03 -4.45 3.93
C GLY A 43 5.51 -3.42 2.92
N VAL A 44 4.60 -2.87 2.10
CA VAL A 44 4.95 -1.88 1.07
C VAL A 44 5.57 -0.63 1.70
N ARG A 45 4.97 -0.07 2.75
CA ARG A 45 5.52 1.14 3.40
C ARG A 45 6.86 0.89 4.09
N GLY A 46 7.05 -0.29 4.67
CA GLY A 46 8.29 -0.66 5.36
C GLY A 46 9.48 -0.88 4.42
N SER A 47 9.25 -1.38 3.21
CA SER A 47 10.34 -1.75 2.29
C SER A 47 10.54 -0.78 1.13
N MET A 48 9.50 -0.05 0.67
CA MET A 48 9.57 0.68 -0.59
C MET A 48 10.52 1.89 -0.57
N THR A 49 10.58 2.61 0.55
CA THR A 49 11.49 3.76 0.72
C THR A 49 12.95 3.31 0.72
N ALA A 50 13.26 2.25 1.48
CA ALA A 50 14.58 1.64 1.52
C ALA A 50 14.99 1.13 0.12
N PHE A 51 14.10 0.40 -0.55
CA PHE A 51 14.33 -0.09 -1.90
C PHE A 51 14.62 1.04 -2.92
N GLY A 52 13.90 2.15 -2.83
CA GLY A 52 14.13 3.32 -3.68
C GLY A 52 15.46 4.01 -3.39
N ALA A 53 15.84 4.13 -2.12
CA ALA A 53 17.13 4.67 -1.72
C ALA A 53 18.30 3.79 -2.19
N ASP A 54 18.14 2.47 -2.14
CA ASP A 54 19.14 1.49 -2.59
C ASP A 54 19.49 1.59 -4.09
N GLN A 55 18.70 2.33 -4.88
CA GLN A 55 18.98 2.55 -6.29
C GLN A 55 20.11 3.56 -6.54
N PHE A 56 20.48 4.37 -5.54
CA PHE A 56 21.51 5.40 -5.67
C PHE A 56 22.79 5.03 -4.92
N ASP A 57 23.95 5.41 -5.45
CA ASP A 57 25.25 5.28 -4.78
C ASP A 57 25.64 6.58 -4.07
N GLU A 58 25.69 6.56 -2.74
CA GLU A 58 26.09 7.74 -1.95
C GLU A 58 27.55 8.14 -2.14
N LYS A 59 28.39 7.24 -2.66
CA LYS A 59 29.82 7.51 -2.90
C LYS A 59 30.05 8.37 -4.13
N GLU A 60 29.10 8.38 -5.06
CA GLU A 60 29.14 9.19 -6.27
C GLU A 60 28.42 10.53 -6.01
N PRO A 61 29.11 11.69 -6.07
CA PRO A 61 28.54 12.97 -5.64
C PRO A 61 27.31 13.40 -6.45
N ASN A 62 27.23 12.98 -7.73
CA ASN A 62 26.06 13.23 -8.58
C ASN A 62 24.84 12.42 -8.14
N GLU A 63 25.05 11.14 -7.79
CA GLU A 63 23.97 10.25 -7.34
C GLU A 63 23.51 10.59 -5.93
N ALA A 64 24.42 11.03 -5.05
CA ALA A 64 24.07 11.53 -3.72
C ALA A 64 23.12 12.75 -3.79
N LYS A 65 23.35 13.68 -4.73
CA LYS A 65 22.43 14.81 -4.96
C LYS A 65 21.09 14.36 -5.57
N ALA A 66 21.12 13.34 -6.43
CA ALA A 66 19.91 12.76 -7.01
C ALA A 66 19.06 12.04 -5.95
N LEU A 67 19.69 11.38 -4.96
CA LEU A 67 19.01 10.75 -3.83
C LEU A 67 18.21 11.76 -3.00
N ALA A 68 18.79 12.91 -2.67
CA ALA A 68 18.06 13.98 -1.97
C ALA A 68 16.87 14.49 -2.81
N THR A 69 17.05 14.63 -4.12
CA THR A 69 15.99 15.02 -5.04
C THR A 69 14.88 13.98 -5.12
N PHE A 70 15.23 12.70 -5.11
CA PHE A 70 14.29 11.58 -5.03
C PHE A 70 13.40 11.67 -3.79
N PHE A 71 13.99 11.88 -2.60
CA PHE A 71 13.22 12.03 -1.37
C PHE A 71 12.30 13.26 -1.38
N ASN A 72 12.75 14.38 -1.96
CA ASN A 72 11.90 15.57 -2.14
C ASN A 72 10.67 15.25 -3.01
N TRP A 73 10.87 14.58 -4.15
CA TRP A 73 9.77 14.15 -5.01
C TRP A 73 8.87 13.11 -4.37
N LEU A 74 9.44 12.18 -3.61
CA LEU A 74 8.68 11.15 -2.89
C LEU A 74 7.76 11.77 -1.84
N LEU A 75 8.26 12.73 -1.05
CA LEU A 75 7.46 13.43 -0.04
C LEU A 75 6.39 14.31 -0.68
N LEU A 76 6.73 15.04 -1.75
CA LEU A 76 5.78 15.89 -2.48
C LEU A 76 4.64 15.05 -3.07
N SER A 77 4.96 13.99 -3.80
CA SER A 77 3.97 13.10 -4.42
C SER A 77 3.12 12.36 -3.39
N SER A 78 3.71 11.91 -2.28
CA SER A 78 2.97 11.26 -1.19
C SER A 78 2.00 12.22 -0.50
N THR A 79 2.41 13.47 -0.29
CA THR A 79 1.56 14.51 0.31
C THR A 79 0.40 14.86 -0.63
N LEU A 80 0.67 15.09 -1.91
CA LEU A 80 -0.36 15.34 -2.92
C LEU A 80 -1.35 14.17 -3.04
N GLY A 81 -0.83 12.93 -3.09
CA GLY A 81 -1.65 11.73 -3.11
C GLY A 81 -2.54 11.60 -1.87
N SER A 82 -2.02 11.98 -0.70
CA SER A 82 -2.81 12.00 0.55
C SER A 82 -3.92 13.04 0.52
N VAL A 83 -3.65 14.24 0.00
CA VAL A 83 -4.68 15.28 -0.19
C VAL A 83 -5.78 14.79 -1.12
N ILE A 84 -5.42 14.22 -2.27
CA ILE A 84 -6.38 13.67 -3.25
C ILE A 84 -7.17 12.50 -2.64
N GLY A 85 -6.51 11.65 -1.86
CA GLY A 85 -7.15 10.51 -1.19
C GLY A 85 -8.22 10.96 -0.20
N VAL A 86 -7.88 11.88 0.71
CA VAL A 86 -8.81 12.34 1.75
C VAL A 86 -9.92 13.23 1.20
N THR A 87 -9.71 13.89 0.06
CA THR A 87 -10.72 14.76 -0.56
C THR A 87 -11.54 14.02 -1.62
N GLY A 88 -10.91 13.65 -2.74
CA GLY A 88 -11.58 13.07 -3.90
C GLY A 88 -12.09 11.65 -3.65
N VAL A 89 -11.25 10.76 -3.14
CA VAL A 89 -11.67 9.35 -2.94
C VAL A 89 -12.73 9.25 -1.86
N VAL A 90 -12.61 10.02 -0.77
CA VAL A 90 -13.64 10.08 0.28
C VAL A 90 -14.95 10.66 -0.26
N TRP A 91 -14.89 11.72 -1.08
CA TRP A 91 -16.07 12.28 -1.72
C TRP A 91 -16.79 11.24 -2.60
N VAL A 92 -16.06 10.48 -3.43
CA VAL A 92 -16.64 9.39 -4.24
C VAL A 92 -17.25 8.31 -3.36
N SER A 93 -16.55 7.93 -2.29
CA SER A 93 -16.98 6.86 -1.38
C SER A 93 -18.27 7.21 -0.64
N THR A 94 -18.43 8.47 -0.27
CA THR A 94 -19.57 8.97 0.52
C THR A 94 -20.77 9.37 -0.34
N GLN A 95 -20.55 9.94 -1.54
CA GLN A 95 -21.63 10.44 -2.40
C GLN A 95 -22.16 9.40 -3.39
N LYS A 96 -21.31 8.49 -3.90
CA LYS A 96 -21.73 7.46 -4.86
C LYS A 96 -21.94 6.13 -4.17
N ALA A 97 -20.84 5.49 -3.76
CA ALA A 97 -20.84 4.25 -3.00
C ALA A 97 -19.40 3.89 -2.60
N TRP A 98 -19.26 3.15 -1.49
CA TRP A 98 -17.96 2.69 -0.98
C TRP A 98 -17.20 1.80 -1.96
N HIS A 99 -17.90 0.97 -2.74
CA HIS A 99 -17.24 0.09 -3.71
C HIS A 99 -16.49 0.85 -4.80
N TRP A 100 -16.97 2.04 -5.21
CA TRP A 100 -16.28 2.88 -6.18
C TRP A 100 -14.97 3.42 -5.62
N GLY A 101 -14.95 3.83 -4.35
CA GLY A 101 -13.73 4.25 -3.66
C GLY A 101 -12.69 3.14 -3.59
N PHE A 102 -13.12 1.95 -3.16
CA PHE A 102 -12.22 0.78 -3.11
C PHE A 102 -11.74 0.35 -4.50
N PHE A 103 -12.58 0.48 -5.53
CA PHE A 103 -12.23 0.15 -6.90
C PHE A 103 -11.12 1.07 -7.42
N ILE A 104 -11.25 2.39 -7.21
CA ILE A 104 -10.20 3.36 -7.58
C ILE A 104 -8.87 3.00 -6.93
N ILE A 105 -8.88 2.72 -5.62
CA ILE A 105 -7.66 2.33 -4.88
C ILE A 105 -7.06 1.05 -5.48
N THR A 106 -7.89 0.05 -5.79
CA THR A 106 -7.44 -1.22 -6.37
C THR A 106 -6.79 -1.03 -7.74
N VAL A 107 -7.38 -0.20 -8.60
CA VAL A 107 -6.82 0.13 -9.92
C VAL A 107 -5.49 0.88 -9.78
N CYS A 108 -5.42 1.89 -8.91
CA CYS A 108 -4.17 2.62 -8.67
C CYS A 108 -3.06 1.72 -8.13
N SER A 109 -3.36 0.84 -7.16
CA SER A 109 -2.38 -0.09 -6.60
C SER A 109 -1.91 -1.14 -7.62
N SER A 110 -2.81 -1.64 -8.47
CA SER A 110 -2.45 -2.60 -9.52
C SER A 110 -1.58 -1.96 -10.60
N ILE A 111 -1.87 -0.72 -11.02
CA ILE A 111 -0.98 0.04 -11.90
C ILE A 111 0.41 0.21 -11.27
N GLY A 112 0.48 0.63 -10.01
CA GLY A 112 1.75 0.76 -9.29
C GLY A 112 2.55 -0.54 -9.23
N PHE A 113 1.88 -1.66 -8.92
CA PHE A 113 2.50 -2.98 -8.92
C PHE A 113 3.02 -3.40 -10.30
N VAL A 114 2.23 -3.20 -11.36
CA VAL A 114 2.65 -3.52 -12.74
C VAL A 114 3.87 -2.69 -13.14
N THR A 115 3.88 -1.39 -12.84
CA THR A 115 5.04 -0.52 -13.11
C THR A 115 6.29 -1.01 -12.39
N LEU A 116 6.16 -1.40 -11.10
CA LEU A 116 7.28 -1.98 -10.36
C LEU A 116 7.74 -3.32 -10.96
N ALA A 117 6.82 -4.19 -11.35
CA ALA A 117 7.15 -5.48 -11.94
C ALA A 117 7.88 -5.33 -13.29
N LEU A 118 7.45 -4.39 -14.14
CA LEU A 118 8.08 -4.10 -15.42
C LEU A 118 9.46 -3.44 -15.26
N GLY A 119 9.64 -2.64 -14.20
CA GLY A 119 10.91 -2.00 -13.87
C GLY A 119 12.01 -2.96 -13.39
N LYS A 120 11.70 -4.25 -13.16
CA LYS A 120 12.61 -5.22 -12.55
C LYS A 120 14.01 -5.27 -13.19
N SER A 121 14.11 -5.17 -14.51
CA SER A 121 15.39 -5.23 -15.23
C SER A 121 16.27 -3.98 -15.02
N PHE A 122 15.69 -2.87 -14.56
CA PHE A 122 16.38 -1.60 -14.36
C PHE A 122 16.81 -1.39 -12.90
N TYR A 123 16.43 -2.29 -11.99
CA TYR A 123 16.72 -2.13 -10.58
C TYR A 123 18.11 -2.64 -10.20
N ARG A 124 18.82 -1.85 -9.40
CA ARG A 124 20.02 -2.27 -8.70
C ARG A 124 19.61 -3.14 -7.52
N ILE A 125 19.86 -4.43 -7.63
CA ILE A 125 19.61 -5.39 -6.55
C ILE A 125 20.87 -5.43 -5.67
N ARG A 126 20.77 -4.92 -4.44
CA ARG A 126 21.81 -5.10 -3.43
C ARG A 126 21.92 -6.57 -3.06
N VAL A 127 23.15 -7.09 -3.02
CA VAL A 127 23.44 -8.43 -2.52
C VAL A 127 23.02 -8.48 -1.04
N PRO A 128 22.31 -9.52 -0.56
CA PRO A 128 21.94 -9.60 0.84
C PRO A 128 23.18 -9.50 1.72
N GLY A 129 23.22 -8.51 2.62
CA GLY A 129 24.22 -8.46 3.69
C GLY A 129 23.99 -9.57 4.71
N GLU A 130 24.87 -9.68 5.70
CA GLU A 130 24.66 -10.60 6.84
C GLU A 130 23.29 -10.38 7.49
N SER A 131 22.64 -11.47 7.88
CA SER A 131 21.26 -11.44 8.39
C SER A 131 21.13 -10.43 9.55
N PRO A 132 20.13 -9.52 9.49
CA PRO A 132 19.83 -8.61 10.60
C PRO A 132 19.58 -9.37 11.92
N ILE A 133 19.08 -10.60 11.84
CA ILE A 133 18.86 -11.49 12.99
C ILE A 133 20.20 -11.94 13.59
N LEU A 134 21.19 -12.27 12.76
CA LEU A 134 22.54 -12.62 13.22
C LEU A 134 23.21 -11.43 13.90
N ARG A 135 23.04 -10.21 13.38
CA ARG A 135 23.52 -8.99 14.04
C ARG A 135 22.88 -8.72 15.39
N ILE A 136 21.60 -9.05 15.57
CA ILE A 136 20.90 -8.90 16.86
C ILE A 136 21.32 -9.99 17.85
N VAL A 137 21.56 -11.22 17.38
CA VAL A 137 22.00 -12.37 18.20
C VAL A 137 23.47 -12.25 18.62
N GLN A 138 24.30 -11.53 17.86
CA GLN A 138 25.71 -11.29 18.18
C GLN A 138 25.95 -10.14 19.17
N VAL A 139 24.91 -9.48 19.69
CA VAL A 139 25.02 -8.47 20.76
C VAL A 139 24.71 -9.10 22.12
#